data_AF-A0A7K8N5L9-F1
#
_entry.id   AF-A0A7K8N5L9-F1
#
_cell.length_a   1.000
_cell.length_b   1.000
_cell.length_c   1.000
_cell.angle_alpha   90.00
_cell.angle_beta   90.00
_cell.angle_gamma   90.00
#
_symmetry.space_group_name_H-M   'P 1'
#
loop_
_entity.id
_entity.type
_entity.pdbx_description
1 polymer ?
#
loop_
_entity_poly.entity_id
_entity_poly.type
_entity_poly.pdbx_seq_one_letter_code
_entity_poly.pdbx_strand_id
1 'polypeptide(L)' 'FFADFEIPNLQKDKISEVVIWVVDDLEGPDRDSCGIHTVEILENRLKNLGHNVTCTDNYK' A
#
# COMPACT_ATOMS: atom_id res chain seq x y z
N PHE A 1 2.22 -12.67 5.48
CA PHE A 1 3.40 -12.87 4.61
C PHE A 1 3.96 -11.53 4.14
N PHE A 2 3.28 -10.80 3.25
CA PHE A 2 3.75 -9.51 2.73
C PHE A 2 4.23 -8.55 3.83
N ALA A 3 3.40 -8.33 4.85
CA ALA A 3 3.71 -7.45 5.98
C ALA A 3 4.95 -7.87 6.80
N ASP A 4 5.18 -9.17 6.97
CA ASP A 4 6.15 -9.68 7.97
C ASP A 4 7.44 -10.19 7.34
N PHE A 5 7.39 -10.57 6.06
CA PHE A 5 8.51 -11.22 5.38
C PHE A 5 8.93 -10.48 4.11
N GLU A 6 8.01 -9.82 3.39
CA GLU A 6 8.39 -9.11 2.16
C GLU A 6 8.81 -7.68 2.47
N ILE A 7 7.94 -6.90 3.13
CA ILE A 7 8.20 -5.49 3.47
C ILE A 7 9.54 -5.30 4.22
N PRO A 8 9.87 -6.08 5.27
CA PRO A 8 11.15 -5.91 5.97
C PRO A 8 12.40 -6.24 5.14
N ASN A 9 12.24 -6.97 4.04
CA ASN A 9 13.33 -7.37 3.15
C ASN A 9 13.41 -6.54 1.86
N LEU A 10 12.56 -5.51 1.72
CA LEU A 10 12.66 -4.55 0.62
C LEU A 10 13.93 -3.72 0.75
N GLN A 11 14.79 -3.78 -0.27
CA GLN A 11 16.05 -3.03 -0.31
C GLN A 11 15.78 -1.60 -0.78
N LYS A 12 15.64 -0.67 0.17
CA LYS A 12 15.30 0.74 -0.08
C LYS A 12 16.19 1.41 -1.12
N ASP A 13 17.48 1.11 -1.13
CA ASP A 13 18.47 1.66 -2.07
C ASP A 13 18.27 1.17 -3.52
N LYS A 14 17.49 0.11 -3.72
CA LYS A 14 17.21 -0.50 -5.04
C LYS A 14 15.78 -0.31 -5.51
N ILE A 15 14.93 0.32 -4.70
CA ILE A 15 13.52 0.53 -4.99
C ILE A 15 13.29 2.04 -5.15
N SER A 16 12.86 2.45 -6.34
CA SER A 16 12.53 3.85 -6.62
C SER A 16 11.21 4.29 -5.98
N GLU A 17 10.21 3.42 -5.99
CA GLU A 17 8.85 3.72 -5.54
C GLU A 17 8.08 2.42 -5.27
N VAL A 18 7.15 2.47 -4.32
CA VAL A 18 6.13 1.45 -4.09
C VAL A 18 4.78 2.01 -4.53
N VAL A 19 4.15 1.36 -5.50
CA VAL A 19 2.84 1.76 -6.03
C VAL A 19 1.79 0.77 -5.52
N ILE A 20 0.82 1.28 -4.77
CA ILE A 20 -0.30 0.51 -4.21
C ILE A 20 -1.50 0.68 -5.15
N TRP A 21 -2.16 -0.43 -5.47
CA TRP A 21 -3.42 -0.44 -6.17
C TRP A 21 -4.46 -1.08 -5.26
N VAL A 22 -5.44 -0.30 -4.84
CA VAL A 22 -6.63 -0.83 -4.15
C VAL A 22 -7.63 -1.21 -5.22
N VAL A 23 -8.12 -2.45 -5.14
CA VAL A 23 -8.97 -3.05 -6.16
C VAL A 23 -10.27 -3.53 -5.52
N ASP A 24 -11.35 -2.82 -5.76
CA ASP A 24 -12.71 -3.19 -5.36
C ASP A 24 -13.44 -3.97 -6.46
N ASP A 25 -14.40 -4.78 -6.00
CA ASP A 25 -15.37 -5.44 -6.86
C ASP A 25 -16.42 -4.42 -7.36
N LEU A 26 -16.82 -4.50 -8.64
CA LEU A 26 -17.71 -3.53 -9.30
C LEU A 26 -19.06 -3.26 -8.60
N GLU A 27 -19.59 -4.24 -7.87
CA GLU A 27 -20.84 -4.14 -7.09
C GLU A 27 -20.61 -4.50 -5.62
N GLY A 28 -19.35 -4.59 -5.20
CA GLY A 28 -18.96 -4.87 -3.83
C GLY A 28 -19.01 -3.62 -2.95
N PRO A 29 -19.05 -3.78 -1.62
CA PRO A 29 -18.84 -2.66 -0.72
C PRO A 29 -17.37 -2.22 -0.76
N ASP A 30 -17.14 -0.92 -0.91
CA ASP A 30 -15.85 -0.27 -0.61
C ASP A 30 -15.62 -0.35 0.90
N ARG A 31 -14.63 -1.17 1.29
CA ARG A 31 -14.30 -1.44 2.70
C ARG A 31 -13.05 -0.72 3.14
N ASP A 32 -12.08 -0.62 2.24
CA ASP A 32 -10.77 -0.01 2.42
C ASP A 32 -10.42 0.70 1.12
N SER A 33 -9.91 1.90 1.21
CA SER A 33 -9.52 2.75 0.07
C SER A 33 -8.17 3.41 0.39
N CYS A 34 -7.53 4.04 -0.59
CA CYS A 34 -6.27 4.77 -0.34
C CYS A 34 -6.39 5.74 0.84
N GLY A 35 -5.41 5.72 1.76
CA GLY A 35 -5.42 6.55 2.97
C GLY A 35 -6.49 6.23 4.02
N ILE A 36 -7.22 5.12 3.87
CA ILE A 36 -8.29 4.70 4.80
C ILE A 36 -7.94 3.33 5.42
N HIS A 37 -8.29 3.16 6.70
CA HIS A 37 -8.23 1.89 7.43
C HIS A 37 -6.88 1.16 7.28
N THR A 38 -6.87 -0.04 6.69
CA THR A 38 -5.67 -0.89 6.65
C THR A 38 -4.68 -0.43 5.59
N VAL A 39 -5.14 0.25 4.54
CA VAL A 39 -4.28 0.83 3.50
C VAL A 39 -3.48 1.99 4.07
N GLU A 40 -4.09 2.83 4.92
CA GLU A 40 -3.37 3.90 5.63
C GLU A 40 -2.23 3.35 6.49
N ILE A 41 -2.48 2.24 7.21
CA ILE A 41 -1.47 1.59 8.06
C ILE A 41 -0.31 1.07 7.20
N LEU A 42 -0.60 0.47 6.04
CA LEU A 42 0.41 0.00 5.10
C LEU A 42 1.24 1.16 4.53
N GLU A 43 0.57 2.21 4.05
CA GLU A 43 1.23 3.42 3.54
C GLU A 43 2.17 4.02 4.57
N ASN A 44 1.69 4.23 5.79
CA ASN A 44 2.49 4.80 6.87
C ASN A 44 3.68 3.92 7.21
N ARG A 45 3.51 2.59 7.23
CA ARG A 45 4.62 1.66 7.48
C ARG A 45 5.70 1.77 6.41
N LEU A 46 5.33 1.78 5.13
CA LEU A 46 6.28 1.89 4.01
C LEU A 46 6.98 3.27 3.99
N LYS A 47 6.24 4.35 4.25
CA LYS A 47 6.79 5.72 4.38
C LYS A 47 7.76 5.81 5.56
N ASN A 48 7.46 5.19 6.70
CA ASN A 48 8.34 5.14 7.87
C ASN A 48 9.62 4.33 7.65
N LEU A 49 9.58 3.30 6.79
CA LEU A 49 10.78 2.60 6.31
C LEU A 49 11.55 3.41 5.26
N GLY A 50 10.99 4.55 4.83
CA GLY A 50 11.62 5.52 3.96
C GLY A 50 11.47 5.22 2.47
N HIS A 51 10.47 4.42 2.09
CA HIS A 51 10.08 4.27 0.69
C HIS A 51 9.24 5.46 0.24
N ASN A 52 9.39 5.85 -1.03
CA ASN A 52 8.40 6.69 -1.70
C ASN A 52 7.17 5.82 -2.02
N VAL A 53 5.97 6.30 -1.70
CA VAL A 53 4.73 5.51 -1.81
C VAL A 53 3.66 6.32 -2.50
N THR A 54 3.06 5.72 -3.54
CA THR A 54 1.84 6.22 -4.18
C THR A 54 0.76 5.17 -4.08
N CYS A 55 -0.50 5.63 -4.02
CA CYS A 55 -1.67 4.77 -3.97
C CYS A 55 -2.67 5.21 -5.03
N THR A 56 -3.19 4.25 -5.78
CA THR A 56 -4.29 4.45 -6.74
C THR A 56 -5.44 3.55 -6.33
N ASP A 57 -6.62 4.15 -6.25
CA ASP A 57 -7.86 3.45 -5.97
C ASP A 57 -8.61 3.22 -7.29
N ASN A 58 -9.04 1.99 -7.54
CA ASN A 58 -9.76 1.67 -8.78
C ASN A 58 -11.25 2.01 -8.71
N TYR A 59 -11.80 2.27 -7.51
CA TYR A 59 -13.23 2.46 -7.33
C TYR A 59 -13.61 3.49 -6.26
N LYS A 60 -13.00 4.69 -6.31
CA LYS A 60 -13.73 5.98 -6.42
C LYS A 60 -12.83 7.17 -6.73
#